data_AF-A0A7C3B4H4-F1
#
_entry.id   AF-A0A7C3B4H4-F1
#
_cell.length_a   1.000
_cell.length_b   1.000
_cell.length_c   1.000
_cell.angle_alpha   90.00
_cell.angle_beta   90.00
_cell.angle_gamma   90.00
#
_symmetry.space_group_name_H-M   'P 1'
#
loop_
_entity.id
_entity.type
_entity.pdbx_description
1 polymer ?
#
loop_
_entity_poly.entity_id
_entity_poly.type
_entity_poly.pdbx_seq_one_letter_code
_entity_poly.pdbx_strand_id
1 'polypeptide(L)'
;MQPHKSRPWLTIGQLLVSSLGCLVSLLVASISFISGCSLLLNTAAPNQESIPFYSIAAIGFFLCALHAISLTHAVRRLRGKARHVHPPKRLYRTATFLMLGWPLILLAGYYVSQSESGYFFMPIINLMSVVIPIWWLLEYGRRKLVRSSPQRSWGLISASLSITISVTIALEVVILLTAIFTLFILLSTQPGWVETFEQLNALAYSVELDLQVIERFLQTLIAEPLSASMLFIIVGAVMPLVEEFLKPLAMWALARRNLSPSEGFVLGLLSGAAFALLESAGLVSQLSGIVWAPLVLLRFSTSLLHITASGLVGWGLASAWSKKLYKRAMLSFLAAAALHGVWNTLALALGFSPFLLSTEPAAFTLSGGQIIAVVLMITELIGIFILLTIMNHRLRNESITQDNVVEPAA
;
A
#
# COMPACT_ATOMS: atom_id res chain seq x y z
N MET A 1 -4.17 30.23 36.22
CA MET A 1 -4.76 29.59 35.02
C MET A 1 -4.76 28.08 35.23
N GLN A 2 -5.94 27.47 35.42
CA GLN A 2 -6.02 26.01 35.46
C GLN A 2 -5.76 25.45 34.06
N PRO A 3 -4.91 24.42 33.90
CA PRO A 3 -4.75 23.77 32.60
C PRO A 3 -6.09 23.14 32.24
N HIS A 4 -6.67 23.56 31.11
CA HIS A 4 -7.82 22.88 30.52
C HIS A 4 -7.51 21.38 30.49
N LYS A 5 -8.24 20.58 31.27
CA LYS A 5 -8.28 19.11 31.16
C LYS A 5 -8.84 18.79 29.77
N SER A 6 -8.01 18.87 28.74
CA SER A 6 -8.38 18.42 27.41
C SER A 6 -8.66 16.92 27.55
N ARG A 7 -9.92 16.52 27.38
CA ARG A 7 -10.32 15.10 27.40
C ARG A 7 -9.35 14.33 26.49
N PRO A 8 -8.76 13.21 26.93
CA PRO A 8 -7.74 12.49 26.17
C PRO A 8 -8.36 11.68 25.02
N TRP A 9 -9.33 12.25 24.30
CA TRP A 9 -10.14 11.56 23.29
C TRP A 9 -9.28 10.94 22.18
N LEU A 10 -8.18 11.59 21.76
CA LEU A 10 -7.23 11.02 20.81
C LEU A 10 -6.51 9.79 21.35
N THR A 11 -6.19 9.80 22.65
CA THR A 11 -5.54 8.65 23.29
C THR A 11 -6.52 7.51 23.50
N ILE A 12 -7.79 7.82 23.83
CA ILE A 12 -8.87 6.83 23.90
C ILE A 12 -9.16 6.26 22.52
N GLY A 13 -9.25 7.10 21.49
CA GLY A 13 -9.42 6.67 20.10
C GLY A 13 -8.25 5.79 19.64
N GLN A 14 -7.01 6.19 19.92
CA GLN A 14 -5.83 5.37 19.66
C GLN A 14 -5.92 4.01 20.38
N LEU A 15 -6.34 3.98 21.65
CA LEU A 15 -6.54 2.75 22.40
C LEU A 15 -7.55 1.83 21.69
N LEU A 16 -8.74 2.34 21.37
CA LEU A 16 -9.82 1.57 20.72
C LEU A 16 -9.38 1.02 19.36
N VAL A 17 -8.82 1.88 18.51
CA VAL A 17 -8.36 1.52 17.17
C VAL A 17 -7.21 0.51 17.21
N SER A 18 -6.27 0.67 18.13
CA SER A 18 -5.14 -0.26 18.26
C SER A 18 -5.59 -1.60 18.84
N SER A 19 -6.52 -1.61 19.80
CA SER A 19 -7.10 -2.85 20.35
C SER A 19 -7.87 -3.62 19.30
N LEU A 20 -8.77 -2.95 18.57
CA LEU A 20 -9.55 -3.58 17.51
C LEU A 20 -8.63 -4.07 16.38
N GLY A 21 -7.68 -3.24 15.96
CA GLY A 21 -6.69 -3.61 14.94
C GLY A 21 -5.88 -4.85 15.31
N CYS A 22 -5.39 -4.96 16.56
CA CYS A 22 -4.68 -6.16 17.00
C CYS A 22 -5.61 -7.38 17.06
N LEU A 23 -6.84 -7.22 17.57
CA LEU A 23 -7.80 -8.32 17.64
C LEU A 23 -8.11 -8.88 16.25
N VAL A 24 -8.43 -8.01 15.29
CA VAL A 24 -8.71 -8.41 13.90
C VAL A 24 -7.48 -9.04 13.27
N SER A 25 -6.30 -8.43 13.42
CA SER A 25 -5.04 -8.97 12.86
C SER A 25 -4.71 -10.35 13.43
N LEU A 26 -4.92 -10.54 14.74
CA LEU A 26 -4.70 -11.82 15.41
C LEU A 26 -5.72 -12.88 14.98
N LEU A 27 -6.98 -12.50 14.79
CA LEU A 27 -8.03 -13.40 14.31
C LEU A 27 -7.72 -13.87 12.89
N VAL A 28 -7.41 -12.95 11.97
CA VAL A 28 -7.00 -13.26 10.60
C VAL A 28 -5.77 -14.16 10.63
N ALA A 29 -4.75 -13.83 11.43
CA ALA A 29 -3.54 -14.63 11.53
C ALA A 29 -3.82 -16.07 12.00
N SER A 30 -4.66 -16.21 13.03
CA SER A 30 -5.01 -17.51 13.62
C SER A 30 -5.83 -18.35 12.66
N ILE A 31 -6.85 -17.77 12.01
CA ILE A 31 -7.68 -18.46 11.02
C ILE A 31 -6.80 -18.92 9.85
N SER A 32 -5.99 -18.03 9.26
CA SER A 32 -5.13 -18.39 8.14
C SER A 32 -4.10 -19.46 8.53
N PHE A 33 -3.51 -19.39 9.73
CA PHE A 33 -2.60 -20.43 10.19
C PHE A 33 -3.29 -21.79 10.32
N ILE A 34 -4.49 -21.83 10.92
CA ILE A 34 -5.29 -23.06 11.06
C ILE A 34 -5.70 -23.59 9.68
N SER A 35 -6.11 -22.73 8.75
CA SER A 35 -6.42 -23.11 7.37
C SER A 35 -5.21 -23.72 6.66
N GLY A 36 -4.02 -23.14 6.82
CA GLY A 36 -2.77 -23.71 6.30
C GLY A 36 -2.48 -25.10 6.86
N CYS A 37 -2.61 -25.29 8.18
CA CYS A 37 -2.43 -26.59 8.82
C CYS A 37 -3.46 -27.63 8.37
N SER A 38 -4.72 -27.22 8.19
CA SER A 38 -5.78 -28.12 7.68
C SER A 38 -5.47 -28.59 6.26
N LEU A 39 -4.98 -27.70 5.41
CA LEU A 39 -4.65 -28.02 4.02
C LEU A 39 -3.47 -28.99 3.92
N LEU A 40 -2.46 -28.81 4.78
CA LEU A 40 -1.33 -29.74 4.86
C LEU A 40 -1.74 -31.20 5.12
N LEU A 41 -2.85 -31.41 5.83
CA LEU A 41 -3.33 -32.73 6.23
C LEU A 41 -4.27 -33.37 5.20
N ASN A 42 -4.88 -32.58 4.31
CA ASN A 42 -6.06 -33.00 3.55
C ASN A 42 -5.90 -32.92 2.01
N THR A 43 -4.80 -32.40 1.47
CA THR A 43 -4.61 -32.26 0.02
C THR A 43 -3.44 -33.06 -0.53
N ALA A 44 -3.50 -33.36 -1.84
CA ALA A 44 -2.47 -34.14 -2.54
C ALA A 44 -1.22 -33.32 -2.89
N ALA A 45 -1.33 -31.99 -2.94
CA ALA A 45 -0.21 -31.04 -3.14
C ALA A 45 -0.12 -30.01 -1.98
N PRO A 46 0.02 -30.47 -0.72
CA PRO A 46 -0.20 -29.66 0.47
C PRO A 46 0.75 -28.45 0.59
N ASN A 47 1.97 -28.56 0.07
CA ASN A 47 3.02 -27.57 0.26
C ASN A 47 2.81 -26.29 -0.56
N GLN A 48 2.31 -26.39 -1.79
CA GLN A 48 2.12 -25.20 -2.64
C GLN A 48 0.86 -24.42 -2.26
N GLU A 49 -0.22 -25.13 -1.96
CA GLU A 49 -1.51 -24.50 -1.65
C GLU A 49 -1.52 -23.86 -0.25
N SER A 50 -0.64 -24.29 0.67
CA SER A 50 -0.60 -23.77 2.05
C SER A 50 0.25 -22.49 2.23
N ILE A 51 1.17 -22.21 1.30
CA ILE A 51 2.05 -21.01 1.36
C ILE A 51 1.26 -19.70 1.53
N PRO A 52 0.16 -19.46 0.79
CA PRO A 52 -0.59 -18.21 0.92
C PRO A 52 -1.20 -18.03 2.31
N PHE A 53 -1.74 -19.11 2.88
CA PHE A 53 -2.33 -19.09 4.21
C PHE A 53 -1.29 -18.78 5.29
N TYR A 54 -0.13 -19.42 5.24
CA TYR A 54 0.95 -19.11 6.19
C TYR A 54 1.53 -17.71 5.98
N SER A 55 1.60 -17.22 4.75
CA SER A 55 2.04 -15.86 4.45
C SER A 55 1.08 -14.81 5.01
N ILE A 56 -0.23 -14.99 4.82
CA ILE A 56 -1.27 -14.14 5.44
C ILE A 56 -1.17 -14.20 6.96
N ALA A 57 -0.92 -15.39 7.53
CA ALA A 57 -0.74 -15.53 8.96
C ALA A 57 0.46 -14.73 9.49
N ALA A 58 1.63 -14.84 8.83
CA ALA A 58 2.82 -14.09 9.19
C ALA A 58 2.60 -12.57 9.13
N ILE A 59 1.89 -12.09 8.10
CA ILE A 59 1.51 -10.68 7.97
C ILE A 59 0.57 -10.27 9.10
N GLY A 60 -0.47 -11.06 9.39
CA GLY A 60 -1.42 -10.77 10.46
C GLY A 60 -0.74 -10.68 11.84
N PHE A 61 0.18 -11.60 12.16
CA PHE A 61 0.97 -11.51 13.39
C PHE A 61 1.84 -10.25 13.43
N PHE A 62 2.48 -9.90 12.31
CA PHE A 62 3.28 -8.67 12.21
C PHE A 62 2.43 -7.42 12.40
N LEU A 63 1.25 -7.35 11.79
CA LEU A 63 0.31 -6.23 11.96
C LEU A 63 -0.19 -6.11 13.41
N CYS A 64 -0.52 -7.22 14.08
CA CYS A 64 -0.87 -7.17 15.51
C CYS A 64 0.31 -6.66 16.34
N ALA A 65 1.56 -7.03 16.02
CA ALA A 65 2.73 -6.46 16.70
C ALA A 65 2.82 -4.94 16.51
N LEU A 66 2.56 -4.40 15.31
CA LEU A 66 2.53 -2.95 15.07
C LEU A 66 1.41 -2.26 15.85
N HIS A 67 0.20 -2.84 15.87
CA HIS A 67 -0.92 -2.34 16.67
C HIS A 67 -0.62 -2.37 18.17
N ALA A 68 0.04 -3.43 18.66
CA ALA A 68 0.44 -3.57 20.06
C ALA A 68 1.39 -2.45 20.49
N ILE A 69 2.32 -2.01 19.62
CA ILE A 69 3.20 -0.86 19.91
C ILE A 69 2.35 0.40 20.14
N SER A 70 1.39 0.70 19.25
CA SER A 70 0.47 1.84 19.43
C SER A 70 -0.38 1.71 20.70
N LEU A 71 -0.90 0.51 20.97
CA LEU A 71 -1.68 0.21 22.17
C LEU A 71 -0.88 0.49 23.45
N THR A 72 0.39 0.07 23.49
CA THR A 72 1.25 0.31 24.66
C THR A 72 1.47 1.80 24.92
N HIS A 73 1.61 2.61 23.87
CA HIS A 73 1.74 4.07 24.01
C HIS A 73 0.44 4.70 24.54
N ALA A 74 -0.72 4.26 24.05
CA ALA A 74 -2.01 4.74 24.54
C ALA A 74 -2.25 4.39 26.01
N VAL A 75 -2.03 3.12 26.40
CA VAL A 75 -2.15 2.65 27.80
C VAL A 75 -1.20 3.41 28.72
N ARG A 76 0.07 3.56 28.33
CA ARG A 76 1.06 4.30 29.13
C ARG A 76 0.65 5.75 29.33
N ARG A 77 0.10 6.41 28.30
CA ARG A 77 -0.39 7.79 28.39
C ARG A 77 -1.58 7.91 29.33
N LEU A 78 -2.56 7.01 29.23
CA LEU A 78 -3.73 6.99 30.12
C LEU A 78 -3.36 6.71 31.59
N ARG A 79 -2.32 5.91 31.83
CA ARG A 79 -1.77 5.64 33.17
C ARG A 79 -0.88 6.76 33.71
N GLY A 80 -0.74 7.88 33.00
CA GLY A 80 0.17 8.97 33.37
C GLY A 80 1.66 8.64 33.25
N LYS A 81 2.02 7.49 32.67
CA LYS A 81 3.40 7.00 32.51
C LYS A 81 3.97 7.31 31.11
N ALA A 82 3.53 8.41 30.49
CA ALA A 82 4.03 8.80 29.18
C ALA A 82 5.50 9.17 29.27
N ARG A 83 6.38 8.36 28.68
CA ARG A 83 7.80 8.67 28.58
C ARG A 83 8.08 9.44 27.29
N HIS A 84 8.91 10.47 27.40
CA HIS A 84 9.58 11.05 26.24
C HIS A 84 10.63 10.05 25.75
N VAL A 85 10.29 9.25 24.75
CA VAL A 85 11.22 8.34 24.10
C VAL A 85 11.84 9.08 22.92
N HIS A 86 13.14 9.32 22.99
CA HIS A 86 13.87 9.82 21.83
C HIS A 86 13.96 8.73 20.76
N PRO A 87 13.68 9.04 19.49
CA PRO A 87 13.85 8.06 18.42
C PRO A 87 15.33 7.62 18.36
N PRO A 88 15.61 6.33 18.09
CA PRO A 88 16.98 5.85 18.01
C PRO A 88 17.77 6.61 16.94
N LYS A 89 18.97 7.09 17.31
CA LYS A 89 19.81 7.93 16.44
C LYS A 89 20.30 7.24 15.16
N ARG A 90 20.20 5.91 15.07
CA ARG A 90 20.82 5.08 14.01
C ARG A 90 19.81 4.38 13.08
N LEU A 91 18.52 4.70 13.15
CA LEU A 91 17.47 4.00 12.38
C LEU A 91 17.74 3.97 10.87
N TYR A 92 18.10 5.10 10.27
CA TYR A 92 18.45 5.14 8.85
C TYR A 92 19.64 4.24 8.51
N ARG A 93 20.67 4.18 9.37
CA ARG A 93 21.84 3.33 9.14
C ARG A 93 21.46 1.85 9.18
N THR A 94 20.63 1.45 10.14
CA THR A 94 20.11 0.08 10.26
C THR A 94 19.25 -0.29 9.05
N ALA A 95 18.33 0.60 8.65
CA ALA A 95 17.50 0.37 7.48
C ALA A 95 18.33 0.24 6.18
N THR A 96 19.36 1.08 6.00
CA THR A 96 20.28 0.97 4.86
C THR A 96 21.05 -0.34 4.88
N PHE A 97 21.55 -0.78 6.03
CA PHE A 97 22.24 -2.07 6.13
C PHE A 97 21.35 -3.24 5.72
N LEU A 98 20.09 -3.26 6.18
CA LEU A 98 19.13 -4.29 5.78
C LEU A 98 18.77 -4.20 4.30
N MET A 99 18.62 -2.99 3.75
CA MET A 99 18.36 -2.79 2.33
C MET A 99 19.52 -3.29 1.46
N LEU A 100 20.78 -3.13 1.90
CA LEU A 100 21.94 -3.70 1.20
C LEU A 100 21.93 -5.23 1.20
N GLY A 101 21.35 -5.85 2.23
CA GLY A 101 21.13 -7.30 2.30
C GLY A 101 19.89 -7.79 1.55
N TRP A 102 19.02 -6.89 1.08
CA TRP A 102 17.75 -7.24 0.43
C TRP A 102 17.90 -8.09 -0.85
N PRO A 103 18.90 -7.88 -1.72
CA PRO A 103 19.14 -8.77 -2.86
C PRO A 103 19.36 -10.23 -2.45
N LEU A 104 19.96 -10.49 -1.29
CA LEU A 104 20.14 -11.85 -0.77
C LEU A 104 18.79 -12.47 -0.35
N ILE A 105 17.85 -11.65 0.13
CA ILE A 105 16.48 -12.09 0.45
C ILE A 105 15.71 -12.44 -0.82
N LEU A 106 15.87 -11.64 -1.89
CA LEU A 106 15.28 -11.96 -3.19
C LEU A 106 15.86 -13.26 -3.78
N LEU A 107 17.18 -13.43 -3.69
CA LEU A 107 17.84 -14.64 -4.14
C LEU A 107 17.37 -15.86 -3.34
N ALA A 108 17.32 -15.75 -2.01
CA ALA A 108 16.81 -16.79 -1.15
C ALA A 108 15.35 -17.13 -1.47
N GLY A 109 14.49 -16.12 -1.66
CA GLY A 109 13.09 -16.32 -2.02
C GLY A 109 12.90 -17.00 -3.36
N TYR A 110 13.71 -16.66 -4.37
CA TYR A 110 13.68 -17.32 -5.67
C TYR A 110 13.98 -18.83 -5.59
N TYR A 111 14.97 -19.25 -4.79
CA TYR A 111 15.28 -20.67 -4.61
C TYR A 111 14.29 -21.39 -3.68
N VAL A 112 13.89 -20.73 -2.59
CA VAL A 112 12.97 -21.32 -1.60
C VAL A 112 11.57 -21.51 -2.19
N SER A 113 11.11 -20.60 -3.06
CA SER A 113 9.80 -20.70 -3.73
C SER A 113 9.68 -21.90 -4.66
N GLN A 114 10.81 -22.50 -5.05
CA GLN A 114 10.91 -23.69 -5.90
C GLN A 114 11.18 -24.97 -5.09
N SER A 115 11.40 -24.85 -3.78
CA SER A 115 11.74 -25.97 -2.90
C SER A 115 10.52 -26.52 -2.17
N GLU A 116 10.56 -27.80 -1.79
CA GLU A 116 9.54 -28.41 -0.94
C GLU A 116 9.43 -27.73 0.44
N SER A 117 10.51 -27.11 0.92
CA SER A 117 10.53 -26.33 2.17
C SER A 117 9.89 -24.94 2.08
N GLY A 118 9.38 -24.57 0.90
CA GLY A 118 8.81 -23.25 0.63
C GLY A 118 7.71 -22.84 1.61
N TYR A 119 6.83 -23.78 2.01
CA TYR A 119 5.72 -23.51 2.93
C TYR A 119 6.17 -22.95 4.30
N PHE A 120 7.37 -23.29 4.77
CA PHE A 120 7.86 -22.84 6.07
C PHE A 120 8.59 -21.49 5.99
N PHE A 121 9.45 -21.31 4.98
CA PHE A 121 10.32 -20.13 4.89
C PHE A 121 9.72 -18.99 4.07
N MET A 122 8.89 -19.27 3.06
CA MET A 122 8.28 -18.24 2.21
C MET A 122 7.48 -17.20 3.00
N PRO A 123 6.69 -17.55 4.03
CA PRO A 123 5.97 -16.54 4.82
C PRO A 123 6.87 -15.44 5.39
N ILE A 124 8.04 -15.83 5.91
CA ILE A 124 9.03 -14.89 6.48
C ILE A 124 9.72 -14.11 5.37
N ILE A 125 10.11 -14.78 4.28
CA ILE A 125 10.75 -14.15 3.11
C ILE A 125 9.81 -13.11 2.48
N ASN A 126 8.53 -13.45 2.28
CA ASN A 126 7.48 -12.57 1.77
C ASN A 126 7.33 -11.32 2.63
N LEU A 127 7.29 -11.51 3.96
CA LEU A 127 7.19 -10.38 4.88
C LEU A 127 8.43 -9.48 4.81
N MET A 128 9.64 -10.07 4.85
CA MET A 128 10.89 -9.31 4.83
C MET A 128 11.15 -8.62 3.50
N SER A 129 10.74 -9.24 2.39
CA SER A 129 10.90 -8.67 1.06
C SER A 129 10.10 -7.37 0.87
N VAL A 130 8.99 -7.21 1.62
CA VAL A 130 8.15 -6.00 1.62
C VAL A 130 8.55 -5.02 2.73
N VAL A 131 8.77 -5.50 3.96
CA VAL A 131 9.00 -4.63 5.12
C VAL A 131 10.33 -3.87 5.03
N ILE A 132 11.40 -4.52 4.56
CA ILE A 132 12.74 -3.91 4.52
C ILE A 132 12.77 -2.69 3.58
N PRO A 133 12.31 -2.78 2.33
CA PRO A 133 12.33 -1.63 1.44
C PRO A 133 11.41 -0.50 1.89
N ILE A 134 10.20 -0.81 2.38
CA ILE A 134 9.27 0.19 2.93
C ILE A 134 9.91 0.93 4.10
N TRP A 135 10.54 0.20 5.03
CA TRP A 135 11.21 0.81 6.17
C TRP A 135 12.38 1.69 5.72
N TRP A 136 13.17 1.24 4.75
CA TRP A 136 14.26 2.03 4.18
C TRP A 136 13.77 3.32 3.52
N LEU A 137 12.76 3.23 2.65
CA LEU A 137 12.14 4.37 1.97
C LEU A 137 11.60 5.40 2.97
N LEU A 138 10.92 4.93 4.02
CA LEU A 138 10.43 5.79 5.10
C LEU A 138 11.57 6.51 5.83
N GLU A 139 12.62 5.79 6.23
CA GLU A 139 13.77 6.38 6.94
C GLU A 139 14.57 7.33 6.04
N TYR A 140 14.72 7.01 4.75
CA TYR A 140 15.33 7.85 3.75
C TYR A 140 14.54 9.15 3.59
N GLY A 141 13.23 9.05 3.33
CA GLY A 141 12.34 10.19 3.11
C GLY A 141 12.20 11.12 4.31
N ARG A 142 12.29 10.61 5.55
CA ARG A 142 12.23 11.43 6.77
C ARG A 142 13.58 11.78 7.38
N ARG A 143 14.69 11.44 6.71
CA ARG A 143 16.05 11.62 7.25
C ARG A 143 16.27 13.09 7.63
N LYS A 144 16.85 13.33 8.81
CA LYS A 144 17.11 14.66 9.43
C LYS A 144 15.91 15.63 9.46
N LEU A 145 14.68 15.16 9.27
CA LEU A 145 13.48 15.98 9.50
C LEU A 145 13.01 15.83 10.95
N VAL A 146 12.29 16.83 11.43
CA VAL A 146 11.65 16.80 12.75
C VAL A 146 10.66 15.64 12.79
N ARG A 147 10.80 14.79 13.80
CA ARG A 147 9.90 13.65 14.00
C ARG A 147 8.78 14.04 14.96
N SER A 148 7.57 13.64 14.59
CA SER A 148 6.44 13.63 15.51
C SER A 148 6.74 12.73 16.73
N SER A 149 5.99 12.94 17.81
CA SER A 149 6.13 12.11 19.01
C SER A 149 5.85 10.63 18.69
N PRO A 150 6.53 9.67 19.33
CA PRO A 150 6.30 8.24 19.08
C PRO A 150 4.84 7.82 19.24
N GLN A 151 4.13 8.37 20.23
CA GLN A 151 2.71 8.11 20.42
C GLN A 151 1.88 8.54 19.20
N ARG A 152 2.16 9.73 18.64
CA ARG A 152 1.46 10.25 17.46
C ARG A 152 1.77 9.41 16.23
N SER A 153 3.03 9.07 16.00
CA SER A 153 3.44 8.25 14.84
C SER A 153 2.84 6.85 14.89
N TRP A 154 2.91 6.15 16.02
CA TRP A 154 2.35 4.80 16.15
C TRP A 154 0.81 4.82 16.16
N GLY A 155 0.20 5.86 16.74
CA GLY A 155 -1.26 6.06 16.64
C GLY A 155 -1.73 6.27 15.21
N LEU A 156 -0.97 7.05 14.43
CA LEU A 156 -1.23 7.23 13.00
C LEU A 156 -1.07 5.92 12.24
N ILE A 157 0.07 5.21 12.39
CA ILE A 157 0.30 3.91 11.73
C ILE A 157 -0.83 2.94 12.04
N SER A 158 -1.21 2.81 13.31
CA SER A 158 -2.30 1.93 13.71
C SER A 158 -3.63 2.33 13.07
N ALA A 159 -3.98 3.61 13.04
CA ALA A 159 -5.20 4.08 12.41
C ALA A 159 -5.19 3.93 10.88
N SER A 160 -4.04 4.12 10.25
CA SER A 160 -3.86 3.90 8.81
C SER A 160 -4.02 2.42 8.45
N LEU A 161 -3.38 1.51 9.20
CA LEU A 161 -3.46 0.06 8.99
C LEU A 161 -4.85 -0.54 9.24
N SER A 162 -5.75 0.18 9.91
CA SER A 162 -7.06 -0.34 10.28
C SER A 162 -8.20 0.46 9.66
N ILE A 163 -8.38 1.73 10.03
CA ILE A 163 -9.49 2.55 9.54
C ILE A 163 -9.28 2.96 8.09
N THR A 164 -8.13 3.58 7.77
CA THR A 164 -7.89 4.13 6.43
C THR A 164 -8.04 3.07 5.37
N ILE A 165 -7.34 1.95 5.52
CA ILE A 165 -7.39 0.85 4.55
C ILE A 165 -8.80 0.26 4.46
N SER A 166 -9.46 -0.03 5.58
CA SER A 166 -10.82 -0.61 5.53
C SER A 166 -11.81 0.29 4.78
N VAL A 167 -11.72 1.61 5.00
CA VAL A 167 -12.56 2.59 4.31
C VAL A 167 -12.19 2.67 2.83
N THR A 168 -10.89 2.65 2.50
CA THR A 168 -10.43 2.63 1.11
C THR A 168 -10.94 1.39 0.38
N ILE A 169 -10.67 0.18 0.89
CA ILE A 169 -11.13 -1.08 0.26
C ILE A 169 -12.66 -1.09 0.11
N ALA A 170 -13.41 -0.68 1.13
CA ALA A 170 -14.87 -0.64 1.05
C ALA A 170 -15.35 0.29 -0.07
N LEU A 171 -14.72 1.48 -0.21
CA LEU A 171 -15.07 2.43 -1.26
C LEU A 171 -14.65 1.94 -2.64
N GLU A 172 -13.47 1.33 -2.77
CA GLU A 172 -13.01 0.71 -4.02
C GLU A 172 -13.96 -0.39 -4.48
N VAL A 173 -14.41 -1.27 -3.57
CA VAL A 173 -15.41 -2.31 -3.89
C VAL A 173 -16.71 -1.67 -4.38
N VAL A 174 -17.22 -0.63 -3.72
CA VAL A 174 -18.43 0.08 -4.16
C VAL A 174 -18.24 0.70 -5.55
N ILE A 175 -17.10 1.32 -5.82
CA ILE A 175 -16.78 1.92 -7.11
C ILE A 175 -16.67 0.84 -8.19
N LEU A 176 -16.00 -0.29 -7.90
CA LEU A 176 -15.87 -1.41 -8.83
C LEU A 176 -17.25 -2.01 -9.16
N LEU A 177 -18.10 -2.26 -8.16
CA LEU A 177 -19.45 -2.78 -8.39
C LEU A 177 -20.29 -1.81 -9.21
N THR A 178 -20.20 -0.51 -8.93
CA THR A 178 -20.89 0.53 -9.71
C THR A 178 -20.37 0.56 -11.15
N ALA A 179 -19.05 0.49 -11.35
CA ALA A 179 -18.42 0.48 -12.65
C ALA A 179 -18.83 -0.76 -13.46
N ILE A 180 -18.80 -1.94 -12.86
CA ILE A 180 -19.25 -3.19 -13.48
C ILE A 180 -20.73 -3.06 -13.88
N PHE A 181 -21.60 -2.61 -12.97
CA PHE A 181 -23.02 -2.43 -13.27
C PHE A 181 -23.27 -1.45 -14.42
N THR A 182 -22.59 -0.30 -14.42
CA THR A 182 -22.64 0.67 -15.53
C THR A 182 -22.12 0.06 -16.83
N LEU A 183 -21.04 -0.71 -16.79
CA LEU A 183 -20.49 -1.39 -17.97
C LEU A 183 -21.52 -2.36 -18.57
N PHE A 184 -22.15 -3.20 -17.74
CA PHE A 184 -23.19 -4.13 -18.20
C PHE A 184 -24.36 -3.40 -18.87
N ILE A 185 -24.83 -2.29 -18.30
CA ILE A 185 -25.88 -1.47 -18.91
C ILE A 185 -25.42 -0.97 -20.28
N LEU A 186 -24.23 -0.38 -20.37
CA LEU A 186 -23.75 0.18 -21.63
C LEU A 186 -23.51 -0.90 -22.69
N LEU A 187 -22.93 -2.04 -22.33
CA LEU A 187 -22.74 -3.18 -23.23
C LEU A 187 -24.07 -3.77 -23.70
N SER A 188 -25.11 -3.80 -22.86
CA SER A 188 -26.43 -4.30 -23.26
C SER A 188 -27.08 -3.49 -24.39
N THR A 189 -26.60 -2.26 -24.64
CA THR A 189 -27.05 -1.43 -25.78
C THR A 189 -26.30 -1.72 -27.07
N GLN A 190 -25.22 -2.50 -27.03
CA GLN A 190 -24.43 -2.87 -28.19
C GLN A 190 -24.93 -4.19 -28.83
N PRO A 191 -24.88 -4.32 -30.16
CA PRO A 191 -25.20 -5.58 -30.84
C PRO A 191 -24.32 -6.74 -30.39
N GLY A 192 -24.87 -7.95 -30.26
CA GLY A 192 -24.13 -9.19 -29.93
C GLY A 192 -23.83 -9.41 -28.43
N TRP A 193 -23.87 -8.36 -27.60
CA TRP A 193 -23.62 -8.48 -26.15
C TRP A 193 -24.77 -9.14 -25.39
N VAL A 194 -26.02 -8.96 -25.85
CA VAL A 194 -27.19 -9.66 -25.27
C VAL A 194 -27.02 -11.18 -25.40
N GLU A 195 -26.69 -11.65 -26.61
CA GLU A 195 -26.42 -13.08 -26.89
C GLU A 195 -25.23 -13.59 -26.07
N THR A 196 -24.17 -12.79 -25.93
CA THR A 196 -23.00 -13.12 -25.10
C THR A 196 -23.39 -13.28 -23.62
N PHE A 197 -24.25 -12.41 -23.10
CA PHE A 197 -24.76 -12.53 -21.73
C PHE A 197 -25.70 -13.72 -21.54
N GLU A 198 -26.52 -14.06 -22.54
CA GLU A 198 -27.34 -15.28 -22.51
C GLU A 198 -26.50 -16.55 -22.47
N GLN A 199 -25.41 -16.60 -23.24
CA GLN A 199 -24.46 -17.72 -23.22
C GLN A 199 -23.79 -17.87 -21.84
N LEU A 200 -23.39 -16.76 -21.21
CA LEU A 200 -22.87 -16.78 -19.84
C LEU A 200 -23.91 -17.23 -18.82
N ASN A 201 -25.15 -16.74 -18.94
CA ASN A 201 -26.22 -17.12 -18.04
C ASN A 201 -26.52 -18.62 -18.15
N ALA A 202 -26.51 -19.17 -19.37
CA ALA A 202 -26.64 -20.62 -19.59
C ALA A 202 -25.52 -21.42 -18.92
N LEU A 203 -24.28 -20.90 -18.88
CA LEU A 203 -23.16 -21.52 -18.18
C LEU A 203 -23.34 -21.51 -16.66
N ALA A 204 -23.93 -20.46 -16.08
CA ALA A 204 -24.17 -20.38 -14.63
C ALA A 204 -25.12 -21.47 -14.11
N TYR A 205 -25.97 -22.03 -14.97
CA TYR A 205 -26.86 -23.15 -14.66
C TYR A 205 -26.29 -24.52 -15.05
N SER A 206 -25.11 -24.55 -15.68
CA SER A 206 -24.41 -25.81 -15.96
C SER A 206 -23.66 -26.30 -14.71
N VAL A 207 -23.68 -27.61 -14.48
CA VAL A 207 -23.07 -28.24 -13.29
C VAL A 207 -21.53 -28.21 -13.33
N GLU A 208 -20.94 -27.99 -14.51
CA GLU A 208 -19.49 -27.87 -14.70
C GLU A 208 -19.14 -26.47 -15.25
N LEU A 209 -18.51 -25.66 -14.40
CA LEU A 209 -17.90 -24.40 -14.84
C LEU A 209 -16.66 -24.70 -15.68
N ASP A 210 -16.78 -24.61 -17.00
CA ASP A 210 -15.63 -24.66 -17.90
C ASP A 210 -14.80 -23.37 -17.79
N LEU A 211 -13.62 -23.48 -17.18
CA LEU A 211 -12.63 -22.41 -17.03
C LEU A 211 -12.28 -21.75 -18.38
N GLN A 212 -12.29 -22.51 -19.49
CA GLN A 212 -11.99 -21.96 -20.81
C GLN A 212 -13.09 -21.03 -21.32
N VAL A 213 -14.35 -21.26 -20.94
CA VAL A 213 -15.46 -20.35 -21.29
C VAL A 213 -15.31 -19.03 -20.54
N ILE A 214 -14.97 -19.08 -19.26
CA ILE A 214 -14.72 -17.88 -18.45
C ILE A 214 -13.55 -17.10 -19.02
N GLU A 215 -12.45 -17.77 -19.35
CA GLU A 215 -11.28 -17.14 -19.95
C GLU A 215 -11.62 -16.45 -21.27
N ARG A 216 -12.34 -17.14 -22.18
CA ARG A 216 -12.80 -16.56 -23.45
C ARG A 216 -13.69 -15.34 -23.22
N PHE A 217 -14.61 -15.39 -22.25
CA PHE A 217 -15.46 -14.24 -21.93
C PHE A 217 -14.63 -13.06 -21.43
N LEU A 218 -13.67 -13.29 -20.52
CA LEU A 218 -12.77 -12.25 -20.02
C LEU A 218 -11.94 -11.66 -21.16
N GLN A 219 -11.42 -12.47 -22.07
CA GLN A 219 -10.70 -12.02 -23.25
C GLN A 219 -11.58 -11.13 -24.14
N THR A 220 -12.83 -11.53 -24.41
CA THR A 220 -13.80 -10.73 -25.15
C THR A 220 -14.08 -9.39 -24.45
N LEU A 221 -14.26 -9.42 -23.13
CA LEU A 221 -14.50 -8.20 -22.35
C LEU A 221 -13.29 -7.26 -22.40
N ILE A 222 -12.08 -7.78 -22.22
CA ILE A 222 -10.83 -7.02 -22.27
C ILE A 222 -10.57 -6.44 -23.67
N ALA A 223 -10.95 -7.16 -24.73
CA ALA A 223 -10.79 -6.74 -26.11
C ALA A 223 -11.80 -5.68 -26.56
N GLU A 224 -12.92 -5.50 -25.85
CA GLU A 224 -13.91 -4.46 -26.16
C GLU A 224 -13.37 -3.07 -25.78
N PRO A 225 -13.12 -2.16 -26.74
CA PRO A 225 -12.87 -0.73 -26.50
C PRO A 225 -13.59 -0.09 -25.32
N LEU A 226 -14.91 -0.26 -25.14
CA LEU A 226 -15.63 0.37 -24.02
C LEU A 226 -15.16 -0.16 -22.66
N SER A 227 -15.11 -1.49 -22.53
CA SER A 227 -14.66 -2.19 -21.33
C SER A 227 -13.21 -1.85 -20.99
N ALA A 228 -12.32 -1.87 -22.00
CA ALA A 228 -10.93 -1.47 -21.84
C ALA A 228 -10.82 -0.02 -21.37
N SER A 229 -11.49 0.92 -22.06
CA SER A 229 -11.49 2.35 -21.71
C SER A 229 -11.98 2.58 -20.29
N MET A 230 -13.06 1.91 -19.89
CA MET A 230 -13.60 2.00 -18.54
C MET A 230 -12.62 1.47 -17.51
N LEU A 231 -11.97 0.34 -17.78
CA LEU A 231 -10.96 -0.23 -16.88
C LEU A 231 -9.75 0.73 -16.72
N PHE A 232 -9.27 1.34 -17.81
CA PHE A 232 -8.23 2.36 -17.77
C PHE A 232 -8.65 3.62 -16.97
N ILE A 233 -9.87 4.10 -17.13
CA ILE A 233 -10.38 5.26 -16.36
C ILE A 233 -10.49 4.93 -14.87
N ILE A 234 -11.02 3.75 -14.53
CA ILE A 234 -11.21 3.35 -13.14
C ILE A 234 -9.86 3.14 -12.46
N VAL A 235 -8.99 2.31 -13.02
CA VAL A 235 -7.69 1.93 -12.42
C VAL A 235 -6.66 3.07 -12.53
N GLY A 236 -6.67 3.81 -13.63
CA GLY A 236 -5.70 4.87 -13.93
C GLY A 236 -6.08 6.26 -13.44
N ALA A 237 -7.34 6.50 -13.04
CA ALA A 237 -7.74 7.82 -12.54
C ALA A 237 -8.61 7.76 -11.28
N VAL A 238 -9.74 7.04 -11.30
CA VAL A 238 -10.71 7.08 -10.19
C VAL A 238 -10.14 6.47 -8.91
N MET A 239 -9.56 5.27 -8.99
CA MET A 239 -8.96 4.60 -7.83
C MET A 239 -7.79 5.41 -7.24
N PRO A 240 -6.79 5.86 -8.02
CA PRO A 240 -5.74 6.75 -7.53
C PRO A 240 -6.26 8.00 -6.82
N LEU A 241 -7.28 8.67 -7.36
CA LEU A 241 -7.88 9.86 -6.74
C LEU A 241 -8.48 9.54 -5.36
N VAL A 242 -9.23 8.44 -5.28
CA VAL A 242 -9.86 7.98 -4.04
C VAL A 242 -8.81 7.58 -3.01
N GLU A 243 -7.83 6.80 -3.42
CA GLU A 243 -6.77 6.33 -2.55
C GLU A 243 -5.93 7.48 -1.98
N GLU A 244 -5.45 8.40 -2.83
CA GLU A 244 -4.63 9.54 -2.38
C GLU A 244 -5.43 10.51 -1.50
N PHE A 245 -6.75 10.55 -1.66
CA PHE A 245 -7.63 11.31 -0.78
C PHE A 245 -7.78 10.65 0.61
N LEU A 246 -7.90 9.32 0.65
CA LEU A 246 -8.17 8.56 1.87
C LEU A 246 -6.91 8.19 2.66
N LYS A 247 -5.75 7.99 2.01
CA LYS A 247 -4.47 7.71 2.68
C LYS A 247 -4.16 8.62 3.88
N PRO A 248 -4.34 9.96 3.80
CA PRO A 248 -4.12 10.85 4.94
C PRO A 248 -5.30 10.91 5.95
N LEU A 249 -6.34 10.08 5.85
CA LEU A 249 -7.54 10.13 6.71
C LEU A 249 -7.18 10.20 8.21
N ALA A 250 -6.25 9.37 8.67
CA ALA A 250 -5.80 9.37 10.06
C ALA A 250 -5.13 10.69 10.50
N MET A 251 -4.56 11.48 9.57
CA MET A 251 -3.97 12.78 9.87
C MET A 251 -5.01 13.86 10.21
N TRP A 252 -6.27 13.72 9.75
CA TRP A 252 -7.32 14.69 10.05
C TRP A 252 -7.63 14.80 11.54
N ALA A 253 -7.43 13.72 12.30
CA ALA A 253 -7.50 13.73 13.77
C ALA A 253 -6.46 14.67 14.41
N LEU A 254 -5.42 15.05 13.67
CA LEU A 254 -4.32 15.92 14.08
C LEU A 254 -4.42 17.33 13.47
N ALA A 255 -5.44 17.65 12.66
CA ALA A 255 -5.53 18.93 11.95
C ALA A 255 -5.46 20.16 12.87
N ARG A 256 -6.00 20.06 14.09
CA ARG A 256 -5.99 21.13 15.10
C ARG A 256 -4.74 21.16 15.99
N ARG A 257 -3.68 20.45 15.61
CA ARG A 257 -2.43 20.33 16.41
C ARG A 257 -1.26 21.15 15.86
N ASN A 258 -1.55 22.18 15.05
CA ASN A 258 -0.57 23.11 14.48
C ASN A 258 0.63 22.38 13.85
N LEU A 259 0.34 21.40 12.98
CA LEU A 259 1.39 20.63 12.30
C LEU A 259 2.20 21.54 11.38
N SER A 260 3.51 21.53 11.55
CA SER A 260 4.41 22.14 10.57
C SER A 260 4.36 21.39 9.22
N PRO A 261 4.67 22.05 8.09
CA PRO A 261 4.73 21.36 6.78
C PRO A 261 5.68 20.15 6.76
N SER A 262 6.79 20.20 7.50
CA SER A 262 7.74 19.08 7.62
C SER A 262 7.17 17.93 8.43
N GLU A 263 6.48 18.19 9.55
CA GLU A 263 5.73 17.15 10.27
C GLU A 263 4.62 16.54 9.41
N GLY A 264 3.89 17.37 8.65
CA GLY A 264 2.87 16.91 7.72
C GLY A 264 3.41 15.96 6.66
N PHE A 265 4.56 16.31 6.07
CA PHE A 265 5.27 15.44 5.13
C PHE A 265 5.62 14.10 5.78
N VAL A 266 6.23 14.11 6.97
CA VAL A 266 6.64 12.87 7.67
C VAL A 266 5.44 12.00 8.07
N LEU A 267 4.32 12.60 8.51
CA LEU A 267 3.09 11.87 8.80
C LEU A 267 2.47 11.32 7.51
N GLY A 268 2.54 12.06 6.41
CA GLY A 268 2.15 11.57 5.08
C GLY A 268 2.97 10.35 4.64
N LEU A 269 4.31 10.40 4.77
CA LEU A 269 5.19 9.25 4.49
C LEU A 269 4.79 8.02 5.31
N LEU A 270 4.39 8.22 6.58
CA LEU A 270 3.94 7.13 7.46
C LEU A 270 2.60 6.53 7.01
N SER A 271 1.65 7.36 6.60
CA SER A 271 0.38 6.89 6.04
C SER A 271 0.61 6.09 4.76
N GLY A 272 1.45 6.59 3.84
CA GLY A 272 1.80 5.88 2.61
C GLY A 272 2.55 4.58 2.87
N ALA A 273 3.45 4.55 3.86
CA ALA A 273 4.16 3.32 4.25
C ALA A 273 3.22 2.27 4.84
N ALA A 274 2.23 2.68 5.64
CA ALA A 274 1.21 1.78 6.17
C ALA A 274 0.33 1.21 5.05
N PHE A 275 -0.08 2.04 4.10
CA PHE A 275 -0.85 1.62 2.92
C PHE A 275 -0.05 0.64 2.05
N ALA A 276 1.16 1.03 1.65
CA ALA A 276 2.07 0.21 0.85
C ALA A 276 2.38 -1.14 1.51
N LEU A 277 2.52 -1.16 2.85
CA LEU A 277 2.79 -2.38 3.59
C LEU A 277 1.66 -3.39 3.40
N LEU A 278 0.40 -3.00 3.60
CA LEU A 278 -0.69 -3.95 3.50
C LEU A 278 -0.95 -4.35 2.05
N GLU A 279 -0.95 -3.39 1.13
CA GLU A 279 -1.18 -3.67 -0.30
C GLU A 279 -0.10 -4.62 -0.84
N SER A 280 1.17 -4.29 -0.61
CA SER A 280 2.28 -5.10 -1.11
C SER A 280 2.38 -6.44 -0.41
N ALA A 281 2.20 -6.50 0.92
CA ALA A 281 2.26 -7.76 1.64
C ALA A 281 1.08 -8.67 1.29
N GLY A 282 -0.13 -8.12 1.14
CA GLY A 282 -1.32 -8.87 0.72
C GLY A 282 -1.14 -9.51 -0.67
N LEU A 283 -0.59 -8.76 -1.63
CA LEU A 283 -0.28 -9.30 -2.96
C LEU A 283 0.85 -10.33 -2.91
N VAL A 284 2.00 -10.00 -2.30
CA VAL A 284 3.16 -10.91 -2.23
C VAL A 284 2.82 -12.21 -1.47
N SER A 285 1.91 -12.15 -0.50
CA SER A 285 1.45 -13.35 0.22
C SER A 285 0.81 -14.40 -0.67
N GLN A 286 0.27 -14.02 -1.82
CA GLN A 286 -0.41 -14.91 -2.76
C GLN A 286 0.51 -15.41 -3.88
N LEU A 287 1.75 -14.91 -3.94
CA LEU A 287 2.70 -15.23 -5.01
C LEU A 287 3.56 -16.43 -4.65
N SER A 288 3.84 -17.28 -5.65
CA SER A 288 4.79 -18.39 -5.57
C SER A 288 5.45 -18.64 -6.93
N GLY A 289 6.47 -19.49 -6.95
CA GLY A 289 7.16 -19.89 -8.20
C GLY A 289 7.99 -18.79 -8.86
N ILE A 290 8.16 -18.91 -10.18
CA ILE A 290 9.10 -18.09 -10.98
C ILE A 290 8.71 -16.61 -11.09
N VAL A 291 7.41 -16.31 -10.99
CA VAL A 291 6.86 -14.95 -11.09
C VAL A 291 7.06 -14.13 -9.80
N TRP A 292 7.44 -14.79 -8.70
CA TRP A 292 7.56 -14.15 -7.38
C TRP A 292 8.58 -13.00 -7.37
N ALA A 293 9.82 -13.24 -7.81
CA ALA A 293 10.89 -12.25 -7.70
C ALA A 293 10.64 -10.97 -8.55
N PRO A 294 10.23 -11.07 -9.83
CA PRO A 294 9.87 -9.89 -10.61
C PRO A 294 8.73 -9.07 -9.99
N LEU A 295 7.70 -9.74 -9.44
CA LEU A 295 6.57 -9.05 -8.83
C LEU A 295 6.93 -8.39 -7.50
N VAL A 296 7.79 -9.01 -6.68
CA VAL A 296 8.33 -8.38 -5.47
C VAL A 296 9.14 -7.13 -5.82
N LEU A 297 9.94 -7.16 -6.89
CA LEU A 297 10.66 -5.98 -7.37
C LEU A 297 9.68 -4.87 -7.79
N LEU A 298 8.58 -5.22 -8.46
CA LEU A 298 7.54 -4.25 -8.82
C LEU A 298 6.89 -3.62 -7.58
N ARG A 299 6.73 -4.37 -6.48
CA ARG A 299 6.18 -3.85 -5.20
C ARG A 299 7.11 -2.87 -4.50
N PHE A 300 8.43 -2.98 -4.69
CA PHE A 300 9.34 -1.92 -4.23
C PHE A 300 9.03 -0.58 -4.91
N SER A 301 8.76 -0.63 -6.22
CA SER A 301 8.44 0.55 -7.01
C SER A 301 7.11 1.19 -6.59
N THR A 302 6.06 0.38 -6.38
CA THR A 302 4.77 0.88 -5.87
C THR A 302 4.91 1.45 -4.46
N SER A 303 5.74 0.83 -3.60
CA SER A 303 6.02 1.34 -2.26
C SER A 303 6.64 2.74 -2.28
N LEU A 304 7.60 2.99 -3.19
CA LEU A 304 8.19 4.33 -3.36
C LEU A 304 7.13 5.35 -3.79
N LEU A 305 6.26 4.99 -4.74
CA LEU A 305 5.14 5.81 -5.19
C LEU A 305 4.21 6.17 -4.04
N HIS A 306 3.63 5.19 -3.34
CA HIS A 306 2.66 5.45 -2.26
C HIS A 306 3.25 6.29 -1.12
N ILE A 307 4.47 5.97 -0.69
CA ILE A 307 5.15 6.71 0.37
C ILE A 307 5.36 8.16 -0.05
N THR A 308 5.87 8.40 -1.26
CA THR A 308 6.18 9.75 -1.75
C THR A 308 4.91 10.55 -2.00
N ALA A 309 3.93 9.98 -2.69
CA ALA A 309 2.63 10.59 -2.97
C ALA A 309 1.92 11.00 -1.67
N SER A 310 1.81 10.09 -0.70
CA SER A 310 1.23 10.39 0.61
C SER A 310 2.02 11.45 1.37
N GLY A 311 3.36 11.46 1.25
CA GLY A 311 4.22 12.52 1.76
C GLY A 311 3.85 13.90 1.21
N LEU A 312 3.66 14.02 -0.11
CA LEU A 312 3.24 15.27 -0.77
C LEU A 312 1.86 15.72 -0.28
N VAL A 313 0.90 14.81 -0.20
CA VAL A 313 -0.45 15.12 0.30
C VAL A 313 -0.39 15.59 1.76
N GLY A 314 0.37 14.89 2.60
CA GLY A 314 0.57 15.28 4.01
C GLY A 314 1.23 16.65 4.16
N TRP A 315 2.23 16.97 3.33
CA TRP A 315 2.84 18.30 3.26
C TRP A 315 1.85 19.39 2.84
N GLY A 316 1.04 19.11 1.82
CA GLY A 316 -0.02 19.99 1.33
C GLY A 316 -1.06 20.29 2.41
N LEU A 317 -1.59 19.24 3.06
CA LEU A 317 -2.59 19.36 4.13
C LEU A 317 -2.06 20.15 5.33
N ALA A 318 -0.86 19.82 5.82
CA ALA A 318 -0.28 20.57 6.93
C ALA A 318 -0.01 22.04 6.56
N SER A 319 0.40 22.32 5.32
CA SER A 319 0.55 23.69 4.82
C SER A 319 -0.79 24.44 4.77
N ALA A 320 -1.88 23.77 4.41
CA ALA A 320 -3.21 24.36 4.45
C ALA A 320 -3.67 24.63 5.89
N TRP A 321 -3.50 23.68 6.81
CA TRP A 321 -3.94 23.84 8.20
C TRP A 321 -3.13 24.90 8.96
N SER A 322 -1.81 24.94 8.77
CA SER A 322 -0.93 25.86 9.53
C SER A 322 -0.78 27.23 8.88
N LYS A 323 -0.73 27.30 7.53
CA LYS A 323 -0.41 28.52 6.78
C LYS A 323 -1.52 28.98 5.84
N LYS A 324 -2.71 28.34 5.87
CA LYS A 324 -3.85 28.62 4.97
C LYS A 324 -3.53 28.49 3.47
N LEU A 325 -2.51 27.71 3.12
CA LEU A 325 -2.07 27.49 1.74
C LEU A 325 -2.90 26.40 1.04
N TYR A 326 -4.21 26.62 0.89
CA TYR A 326 -5.13 25.63 0.31
C TYR A 326 -4.79 25.24 -1.14
N LYS A 327 -4.31 26.19 -1.95
CA LYS A 327 -3.84 25.92 -3.32
C LYS A 327 -2.71 24.87 -3.32
N ARG A 328 -1.81 24.93 -2.33
CA ARG A 328 -0.73 23.95 -2.19
C ARG A 328 -1.28 22.57 -1.85
N ALA A 329 -2.27 22.46 -0.96
CA ALA A 329 -2.92 21.19 -0.66
C ALA A 329 -3.56 20.57 -1.91
N MET A 330 -4.35 21.35 -2.65
CA MET A 330 -5.00 20.88 -3.88
C MET A 330 -3.98 20.42 -4.92
N LEU A 331 -2.95 21.23 -5.21
CA LEU A 331 -1.94 20.86 -6.20
C LEU A 331 -1.11 19.64 -5.77
N SER A 332 -0.81 19.48 -4.48
CA SER A 332 -0.08 18.31 -3.98
C SER A 332 -0.92 17.04 -4.10
N PHE A 333 -2.23 17.13 -3.83
CA PHE A 333 -3.18 16.04 -4.03
C PHE A 333 -3.31 15.65 -5.50
N LEU A 334 -3.54 16.61 -6.40
CA LEU A 334 -3.66 16.34 -7.83
C LEU A 334 -2.36 15.78 -8.41
N ALA A 335 -1.20 16.28 -7.98
CA ALA A 335 0.09 15.74 -8.41
C ALA A 335 0.30 14.30 -7.90
N ALA A 336 -0.06 14.01 -6.65
CA ALA A 336 0.01 12.66 -6.08
C ALA A 336 -0.90 11.69 -6.85
N ALA A 337 -2.15 12.07 -7.09
CA ALA A 337 -3.10 11.26 -7.84
C ALA A 337 -2.69 11.06 -9.30
N ALA A 338 -2.11 12.09 -9.94
CA ALA A 338 -1.60 11.97 -11.31
C ALA A 338 -0.41 11.02 -11.42
N LEU A 339 0.60 11.14 -10.53
CA LEU A 339 1.72 10.19 -10.49
C LEU A 339 1.22 8.77 -10.24
N HIS A 340 0.28 8.59 -9.32
CA HIS A 340 -0.25 7.27 -9.06
C HIS A 340 -1.07 6.73 -10.24
N GLY A 341 -1.87 7.58 -10.89
CA GLY A 341 -2.65 7.21 -12.05
C GLY A 341 -1.82 6.85 -13.29
N VAL A 342 -0.72 7.58 -13.53
CA VAL A 342 0.23 7.26 -14.61
C VAL A 342 0.86 5.89 -14.35
N TRP A 343 1.35 5.65 -13.14
CA TRP A 343 1.89 4.34 -12.77
C TRP A 343 0.89 3.20 -13.00
N ASN A 344 -0.35 3.35 -12.51
CA ASN A 344 -1.38 2.33 -12.66
C ASN A 344 -1.77 2.11 -14.13
N THR A 345 -1.85 3.18 -14.93
CA THR A 345 -2.13 3.10 -16.36
C THR A 345 -1.04 2.33 -17.10
N LEU A 346 0.23 2.62 -16.81
CA LEU A 346 1.36 1.93 -17.43
C LEU A 346 1.45 0.47 -16.98
N ALA A 347 1.24 0.19 -15.69
CA ALA A 347 1.18 -1.17 -15.16
C ALA A 347 0.05 -1.98 -15.79
N LEU A 348 -1.13 -1.36 -15.97
CA LEU A 348 -2.27 -1.97 -16.65
C LEU A 348 -1.95 -2.25 -18.12
N ALA A 349 -1.36 -1.30 -18.84
CA ALA A 349 -0.94 -1.48 -20.23
C ALA A 349 0.07 -2.64 -20.40
N LEU A 350 0.96 -2.84 -19.43
CA LEU A 350 1.84 -4.02 -19.41
C LEU A 350 1.10 -5.32 -19.10
N GLY A 351 0.12 -5.27 -18.18
CA GLY A 351 -0.70 -6.42 -17.77
C GLY A 351 -1.68 -6.92 -18.84
N PHE A 352 -2.11 -6.05 -19.76
CA PHE A 352 -3.01 -6.39 -20.88
C PHE A 352 -2.34 -7.16 -22.03
N SER A 353 -1.06 -7.51 -21.90
CA SER A 353 -0.36 -8.26 -22.94
C SER A 353 -0.83 -9.72 -23.00
N PRO A 354 -1.07 -10.28 -24.20
CA PRO A 354 -1.35 -11.72 -24.40
C PRO A 354 -0.31 -12.66 -23.78
N PHE A 355 0.88 -12.15 -23.47
CA PHE A 355 1.97 -12.85 -22.79
C PHE A 355 1.61 -13.40 -21.40
N LEU A 356 0.73 -12.74 -20.63
CA LEU A 356 0.30 -13.25 -19.32
C LEU A 356 -0.78 -14.35 -19.42
N LEU A 357 -1.33 -14.55 -20.62
CA LEU A 357 -2.32 -15.58 -20.94
C LEU A 357 -1.72 -16.71 -21.80
N SER A 358 -0.49 -16.57 -22.29
CA SER A 358 0.18 -17.63 -23.07
C SER A 358 0.82 -18.67 -22.15
N THR A 359 0.39 -19.92 -22.26
CA THR A 359 0.95 -21.09 -21.55
C THR A 359 2.26 -21.60 -22.13
N GLU A 360 2.69 -21.07 -23.28
CA GLU A 360 3.91 -21.47 -23.97
C GLU A 360 5.12 -20.63 -23.49
N PRO A 361 6.29 -21.25 -23.25
CA PRO A 361 7.55 -20.55 -22.99
C PRO A 361 8.11 -19.95 -24.29
N ALA A 362 7.31 -19.15 -24.98
CA ALA A 362 7.78 -18.40 -26.13
C ALA A 362 8.73 -17.28 -25.65
N ALA A 363 9.82 -17.08 -26.40
CA ALA A 363 10.88 -16.14 -26.09
C ALA A 363 10.35 -14.79 -25.59
N PHE A 364 10.98 -14.27 -24.54
CA PHE A 364 10.65 -13.02 -23.86
C PHE A 364 10.86 -11.81 -24.79
N THR A 365 9.99 -11.60 -25.78
CA THR A 365 10.08 -10.48 -26.71
C THR A 365 9.00 -9.46 -26.37
N LEU A 366 9.40 -8.37 -25.71
CA LEU A 366 8.51 -7.23 -25.48
C LEU A 366 8.20 -6.54 -26.80
N SER A 367 6.93 -6.22 -27.05
CA SER A 367 6.53 -5.35 -28.15
C SER A 367 7.09 -3.93 -27.97
N GLY A 368 7.18 -3.16 -29.06
CA GLY A 368 7.63 -1.76 -28.98
C GLY A 368 6.83 -0.91 -27.99
N GLY A 369 5.52 -1.09 -27.92
CA GLY A 369 4.65 -0.41 -26.95
C GLY A 369 4.96 -0.78 -25.50
N GLN A 370 5.26 -2.06 -25.22
CA GLN A 370 5.66 -2.50 -23.87
C GLN A 370 7.04 -1.97 -23.48
N ILE A 371 7.99 -1.91 -24.40
CA ILE A 371 9.30 -1.28 -24.15
C ILE A 371 9.10 0.18 -23.76
N ILE A 372 8.26 0.92 -24.49
CA ILE A 372 7.92 2.31 -24.15
C ILE A 372 7.30 2.39 -22.75
N ALA A 373 6.31 1.53 -22.43
CA ALA A 373 5.67 1.52 -21.12
C ALA A 373 6.68 1.24 -19.98
N VAL A 374 7.57 0.26 -20.15
CA VAL A 374 8.64 -0.04 -19.17
C VAL A 374 9.58 1.16 -19.00
N VAL A 375 10.01 1.79 -20.10
CA VAL A 375 10.87 2.99 -20.05
C VAL A 375 10.19 4.14 -19.33
N LEU A 376 8.90 4.37 -19.59
CA LEU A 376 8.11 5.39 -18.90
C LEU A 376 7.97 5.09 -17.41
N MET A 377 7.69 3.84 -17.02
CA MET A 377 7.63 3.44 -15.61
C MET A 377 8.96 3.61 -14.89
N ILE A 378 10.08 3.25 -15.52
CA ILE A 378 11.42 3.47 -14.95
C ILE A 378 11.69 4.97 -14.80
N THR A 379 11.34 5.77 -15.81
CA THR A 379 11.51 7.23 -15.78
C THR A 379 10.68 7.86 -14.67
N GLU A 380 9.42 7.45 -14.52
CA GLU A 380 8.54 7.87 -13.44
C GLU A 380 9.10 7.48 -12.08
N LEU A 381 9.57 6.24 -11.92
CA LEU A 381 10.16 5.76 -10.68
C LEU A 381 11.37 6.60 -10.24
N ILE A 382 12.27 6.89 -11.18
CA ILE A 382 13.42 7.78 -10.95
C ILE A 382 12.93 9.19 -10.57
N GLY A 383 11.93 9.71 -11.28
CA GLY A 383 11.31 11.00 -11.00
C GLY A 383 10.73 11.08 -9.58
N ILE A 384 10.02 10.05 -9.13
CA ILE A 384 9.47 9.96 -7.77
C ILE A 384 10.59 9.89 -6.72
N PHE A 385 11.65 9.12 -6.98
CA PHE A 385 12.80 9.06 -6.07
C PHE A 385 13.50 10.42 -5.93
N ILE A 386 13.69 11.12 -7.05
CA ILE A 386 14.23 12.48 -7.07
C ILE A 386 13.31 13.43 -6.31
N LEU A 387 11.99 13.34 -6.53
CA LEU A 387 11.00 14.17 -5.84
C LEU A 387 11.03 13.97 -4.32
N LEU A 388 11.09 12.72 -3.85
CA LEU A 388 11.25 12.39 -2.43
C LEU A 388 12.51 13.05 -1.84
N THR A 389 13.61 12.99 -2.60
CA THR A 389 14.91 13.56 -2.21
C THR A 389 14.85 15.09 -2.16
N ILE A 390 14.31 15.75 -3.18
CA ILE A 390 14.14 17.21 -3.25
C ILE A 390 13.25 17.70 -2.11
N MET A 391 12.10 17.05 -1.88
CA MET A 391 11.17 17.43 -0.82
C MET A 391 11.83 17.35 0.56
N ASN A 392 12.57 16.27 0.81
CA ASN A 392 13.31 16.12 2.05
C ASN A 392 14.37 17.25 2.23
N HIS A 393 15.19 17.53 1.21
CA HIS A 393 16.20 18.59 1.28
C HIS A 393 15.59 19.97 1.49
N ARG A 394 14.53 20.30 0.75
CA ARG A 394 13.80 21.56 0.87
C ARG A 394 13.26 21.75 2.29
N LEU A 395 12.59 20.74 2.84
CA LEU A 395 11.96 20.84 4.16
C LEU A 395 12.98 20.92 5.30
N ARG A 396 14.17 20.33 5.13
CA ARG A 396 15.28 20.53 6.08
C ARG A 396 15.75 21.98 6.09
N ASN A 397 15.93 22.58 4.92
CA ASN A 397 16.37 23.97 4.81
C ASN A 397 15.32 24.92 5.41
N GLU A 398 14.03 24.68 5.13
CA GLU A 398 12.92 25.46 5.71
C GLU A 398 12.91 25.36 7.26
N SER A 399 13.19 24.18 7.84
CA SER A 399 13.27 24.04 9.31
C SER A 399 14.48 24.76 9.92
N ILE A 400 15.65 24.70 9.28
CA ILE A 400 16.86 25.38 9.78
C ILE A 400 16.67 26.90 9.79
N THR A 401 16.08 27.46 8.72
CA THR A 401 15.80 28.89 8.67
C THR A 401 14.81 29.32 9.75
N GLN A 402 13.83 28.47 10.12
CA GLN A 402 12.88 28.80 11.19
C GLN A 402 13.54 28.80 12.58
N ASP A 403 14.44 27.86 12.86
CA ASP A 403 15.15 27.82 14.15
C ASP A 403 16.08 29.04 14.31
N ASN A 404 16.77 29.44 13.24
CA ASN A 404 17.68 30.60 13.25
C ASN A 404 16.97 31.96 13.40
N VAL A 405 15.67 32.06 13.13
CA VAL A 405 14.89 33.29 13.27
C VAL A 405 14.28 33.42 14.68
N VAL A 406 14.19 32.31 15.43
CA VAL A 406 13.62 32.28 16.79
C VAL A 406 14.69 32.48 17.88
N GLU A 407 15.98 32.36 17.56
CA GLU A 407 17.08 32.90 18.37
C GLU A 407 17.44 34.33 17.88
N PRO A 408 16.81 35.42 18.39
CA PRO A 408 17.47 36.71 18.34
C PRO A 408 18.65 36.68 19.31
N ALA A 409 19.76 37.28 18.89
CA ALA A 409 20.98 37.49 19.65
C ALA A 409 20.70 37.68 21.15
N ALA A 410 21.20 36.74 21.96
CA ALA A 410 21.37 36.94 23.40
C ALA A 410 22.47 37.96 23.66
#